data_AF-Q4CPK4-F1
#
_entry.id   AF-Q4CPK4-F1
#
_cell.length_a   1.000
_cell.length_b   1.000
_cell.length_c   1.000
_cell.angle_alpha   90.00
_cell.angle_beta   90.00
_cell.angle_gamma   90.00
#
_symmetry.space_group_name_H-M   'P 1'
#
loop_
_entity.id
_entity.type
_entity.pdbx_description
1 polymer ?
#
loop_
_entity_poly.entity_id
_entity_poly.type
_entity_poly.pdbx_seq_one_letter_code
_entity_poly.pdbx_strand_id
1 'polypeptide(L)'
;LPAVVANDRDVRADCLSMLAETRQIFRKQYGDSACLMSMRCCLSCVENALPSSQTEDFLRLYENVLFGQHRVDGISDSLTNDDIKFLYAFFHNTILKEIQ
;
A
#
# COMPACT_ATOMS: atom_id res chain seq x y z
N LEU A 1 -6.78 -15.88 6.60
CA LEU A 1 -7.73 -14.85 6.14
C LEU A 1 -8.34 -15.33 4.82
N PRO A 2 -9.64 -15.10 4.57
CA PRO A 2 -10.21 -15.28 3.24
C PRO A 2 -9.45 -14.40 2.23
N ALA A 3 -9.30 -14.88 1.00
CA ALA A 3 -8.73 -14.06 -0.07
C ALA A 3 -9.67 -12.87 -0.30
N VAL A 4 -9.12 -11.65 -0.27
CA VAL A 4 -9.83 -10.46 -0.72
C VAL A 4 -9.72 -10.48 -2.24
N VAL A 5 -10.74 -11.06 -2.90
CA VAL A 5 -10.79 -11.12 -4.36
C VAL A 5 -11.61 -9.95 -4.86
N ALA A 6 -11.01 -9.15 -5.74
CA ALA A 6 -11.73 -8.13 -6.51
C ALA A 6 -11.31 -8.23 -7.97
N ASN A 7 -12.30 -8.22 -8.87
CA ASN A 7 -12.10 -8.41 -10.31
C ASN A 7 -11.23 -9.65 -10.63
N ASP A 8 -11.50 -10.78 -9.95
CA ASP A 8 -10.77 -12.05 -10.10
C ASP A 8 -9.26 -11.99 -9.76
N ARG A 9 -8.81 -10.93 -9.08
CA ARG A 9 -7.44 -10.78 -8.59
C ARG A 9 -7.38 -10.89 -7.08
N ASP A 10 -6.33 -11.53 -6.59
CA ASP A 10 -5.98 -11.53 -5.18
C ASP A 10 -5.34 -10.18 -4.82
N VAL A 11 -6.14 -9.31 -4.20
CA VAL A 11 -5.71 -7.95 -3.83
C VAL A 11 -4.55 -8.00 -2.83
N ARG A 12 -4.45 -9.06 -2.02
CA ARG A 12 -3.34 -9.24 -1.09
C ARG A 12 -2.04 -9.53 -1.85
N ALA A 13 -2.08 -10.41 -2.85
CA ALA A 13 -0.93 -10.69 -3.69
C ALA A 13 -0.46 -9.43 -4.44
N ASP A 14 -1.40 -8.61 -4.88
CA ASP A 14 -1.10 -7.32 -5.52
C ASP A 14 -0.45 -6.34 -4.54
N CYS A 15 -0.97 -6.19 -3.32
CA CYS A 15 -0.35 -5.34 -2.28
C CYS A 15 1.07 -5.79 -1.91
N LEU A 16 1.32 -7.11 -1.87
CA LEU A 16 2.68 -7.63 -1.67
C LEU A 16 3.59 -7.28 -2.84
N SER A 17 3.08 -7.33 -4.06
CA SER A 17 3.81 -6.95 -5.28
C SER A 17 4.12 -5.45 -5.30
N MET A 18 3.18 -4.59 -4.91
CA MET A 18 3.39 -3.14 -4.77
C MET A 18 4.52 -2.83 -3.80
N LEU A 19 4.58 -3.51 -2.66
CA LEU A 19 5.67 -3.34 -1.69
C LEU A 19 7.00 -3.84 -2.23
N ALA A 20 7.02 -5.00 -2.90
CA ALA A 20 8.23 -5.50 -3.53
C ALA A 20 8.78 -4.52 -4.58
N GLU A 21 7.91 -3.96 -5.43
CA GLU A 21 8.28 -2.94 -6.42
C GLU A 21 8.83 -1.67 -5.76
N THR A 22 8.12 -1.16 -4.76
CA THR A 22 8.54 0.01 -3.97
C THR A 22 9.91 -0.21 -3.33
N ARG A 23 10.09 -1.34 -2.65
CA ARG A 23 11.38 -1.71 -2.02
C ARG A 23 12.50 -1.83 -3.05
N GLN A 24 12.22 -2.37 -4.23
CA GLN A 24 13.23 -2.53 -5.27
C GLN A 24 13.70 -1.17 -5.83
N ILE A 25 12.80 -0.20 -5.92
CA ILE A 25 13.12 1.19 -6.29
C ILE A 25 13.99 1.80 -5.19
N PHE A 26 13.55 1.74 -3.93
CA PHE A 26 14.28 2.29 -2.80
C PHE A 26 15.62 1.61 -2.53
N ARG A 27 15.78 0.33 -2.88
CA ARG A 27 17.06 -0.39 -2.78
C ARG A 27 18.17 0.28 -3.57
N LYS A 28 17.84 0.94 -4.69
CA LYS A 28 18.81 1.70 -5.47
C LYS A 28 19.37 2.92 -4.71
N GLN A 29 18.59 3.48 -3.79
CA GLN A 29 18.95 4.68 -3.03
C GLN A 29 19.48 4.35 -1.62
N TYR A 30 18.86 3.39 -0.93
CA TYR A 30 19.13 3.08 0.48
C TYR A 30 19.86 1.74 0.70
N GLY A 31 20.13 0.98 -0.36
CA GLY A 31 20.79 -0.32 -0.27
C GLY A 31 19.88 -1.42 0.30
N ASP A 32 20.50 -2.46 0.84
CA ASP A 32 19.78 -3.69 1.25
C ASP A 32 18.82 -3.49 2.45
N SER A 33 18.96 -2.41 3.21
CA SER A 33 18.01 -2.04 4.27
C SER A 33 16.60 -1.79 3.71
N ALA A 34 16.49 -1.30 2.47
CA ALA A 34 15.22 -1.05 1.80
C ALA A 34 14.36 -2.30 1.67
N CYS A 35 14.98 -3.48 1.52
CA CYS A 35 14.28 -4.75 1.40
C CYS A 35 13.44 -5.10 2.63
N LEU A 36 13.72 -4.49 3.79
CA LEU A 36 13.03 -4.73 5.06
C LEU A 36 12.01 -3.64 5.42
N MET A 37 12.00 -2.51 4.69
CA MET A 37 11.13 -1.37 5.00
C MET A 37 9.66 -1.73 4.81
N SER A 38 8.79 -1.32 5.74
CA SER A 38 7.34 -1.40 5.54
C SER A 38 6.91 -0.37 4.47
N MET A 39 5.70 -0.55 3.90
CA MET A 39 5.16 0.44 2.95
C MET A 39 5.15 1.85 3.56
N ARG A 40 4.68 2.00 4.81
CA ARG A 40 4.72 3.27 5.55
C ARG A 40 6.13 3.86 5.65
N CYS A 41 7.13 3.02 5.95
CA CYS A 41 8.51 3.46 6.02
C CYS A 41 9.02 3.93 4.64
N CYS A 42 8.70 3.20 3.57
CA CYS A 42 9.04 3.62 2.20
C CYS A 42 8.40 4.97 1.84
N LEU A 43 7.10 5.15 2.11
CA LEU A 43 6.42 6.40 1.78
C LEU A 43 6.89 7.59 2.64
N SER A 44 7.36 7.34 3.87
CA SER A 44 7.96 8.40 4.71
C SER A 44 9.24 8.99 4.09
N CYS A 45 9.96 8.24 3.24
CA CYS A 45 11.12 8.75 2.53
C CYS A 45 10.78 9.79 1.45
N VAL A 46 9.51 9.88 1.06
CA VAL A 46 9.01 10.80 0.02
C VAL A 46 7.74 11.54 0.48
N GLU A 47 7.55 11.70 1.80
CA GLU A 47 6.32 12.24 2.39
C GLU A 47 5.98 13.65 1.84
N ASN A 48 6.98 14.49 1.62
CA ASN A 48 6.80 15.85 1.10
C ASN A 48 6.38 15.89 -0.39
N ALA A 49 6.50 14.77 -1.11
CA ALA A 49 6.09 14.65 -2.52
C ALA A 49 4.69 14.05 -2.68
N LEU A 50 4.11 13.48 -1.60
CA LEU A 50 2.83 12.80 -1.64
C LEU A 50 1.73 13.60 -0.91
N PRO A 51 0.47 13.56 -1.40
CA PRO A 51 -0.64 14.17 -0.68
C PRO A 51 -0.91 13.43 0.63
N SER A 52 -0.64 14.07 1.78
CA SER A 52 -0.64 13.43 3.10
C SER A 52 -1.93 12.68 3.44
N SER A 53 -3.10 13.31 3.26
CA SER A 53 -4.40 12.68 3.55
C SER A 53 -4.63 11.40 2.73
N GLN A 54 -4.37 11.46 1.42
CA GLN A 54 -4.57 10.31 0.54
C GLN A 54 -3.52 9.21 0.78
N THR A 55 -2.33 9.60 1.22
CA THR A 55 -1.26 8.66 1.61
C THR A 55 -1.66 7.87 2.85
N GLU A 56 -2.25 8.52 3.86
CA GLU A 56 -2.77 7.83 5.03
C GLU A 56 -3.99 6.96 4.71
N ASP A 57 -4.89 7.41 3.83
CA ASP A 57 -6.00 6.58 3.33
C ASP A 57 -5.48 5.34 2.61
N PHE A 58 -4.47 5.50 1.75
CA PHE A 58 -3.80 4.38 1.07
C PHE A 58 -3.17 3.41 2.07
N LEU A 59 -2.40 3.91 3.05
CA LEU A 59 -1.76 3.06 4.06
C LEU A 59 -2.78 2.31 4.90
N ARG A 60 -3.89 2.96 5.29
CA ARG A 60 -4.98 2.30 6.02
C ARG A 60 -5.60 1.16 5.21
N LEU A 61 -5.89 1.38 3.93
CA LEU A 61 -6.48 0.35 3.06
C LEU A 61 -5.49 -0.78 2.79
N TYR A 62 -4.24 -0.45 2.52
CA TYR A 62 -3.14 -1.39 2.33
C TYR A 62 -2.95 -2.31 3.55
N GLU A 63 -2.93 -1.73 4.75
CA GLU A 63 -2.82 -2.48 6.00
C GLU A 63 -4.05 -3.35 6.24
N ASN A 64 -5.26 -2.84 5.95
CA ASN A 64 -6.51 -3.60 6.04
C ASN A 64 -6.51 -4.82 5.10
N VAL A 65 -5.98 -4.69 3.87
CA VAL A 65 -5.83 -5.81 2.94
C VAL A 65 -4.83 -6.86 3.45
N LEU A 66 -3.67 -6.44 3.94
CA LEU A 66 -2.59 -7.38 4.31
C LEU A 66 -2.83 -8.09 5.64
N PHE A 67 -3.20 -7.33 6.65
CA PHE A 67 -3.31 -7.81 8.04
C PHE A 67 -4.76 -8.10 8.43
N GLY A 68 -5.71 -7.74 7.58
CA GLY A 68 -7.11 -7.71 7.95
C GLY A 68 -7.44 -6.55 8.88
N GLN A 69 -8.70 -6.54 9.30
CA GLN A 69 -9.20 -5.64 10.31
C GLN A 69 -8.63 -6.02 11.69
N HIS A 70 -7.50 -5.44 12.07
CA HIS A 70 -6.93 -5.58 13.42
C HIS A 70 -7.12 -4.31 14.27
N ARG A 71 -8.02 -3.41 13.88
CA ARG A 71 -8.29 -2.21 14.68
C ARG A 71 -9.18 -2.59 15.87
N VAL A 72 -8.65 -2.33 17.06
CA VAL A 72 -9.29 -2.54 18.38
C VAL A 72 -10.68 -1.89 18.44
N ASP A 73 -10.93 -0.87 17.61
CA ASP A 73 -12.15 -0.08 17.61
C ASP A 73 -13.37 -0.79 16.98
N GLY A 74 -13.23 -2.04 16.53
CA GLY A 74 -14.37 -2.87 16.07
C GLY A 74 -15.05 -2.36 14.80
N ILE A 75 -14.49 -1.34 14.15
CA ILE A 75 -15.00 -0.82 12.88
C ILE A 75 -14.64 -1.82 11.78
N SER A 76 -15.59 -2.71 11.49
CA SER A 76 -15.55 -3.55 10.31
C SER A 76 -15.91 -2.71 9.09
N ASP A 77 -15.01 -1.83 8.66
CA ASP A 77 -15.13 -1.25 7.33
C ASP A 77 -14.82 -2.37 6.33
N SER A 78 -15.87 -2.97 5.79
CA SER A 78 -15.76 -3.92 4.70
C SER A 78 -15.08 -3.21 3.54
N LEU A 79 -13.94 -3.72 3.11
CA LEU A 79 -13.22 -3.19 1.95
C LEU A 79 -14.17 -3.20 0.73
N THR A 80 -14.43 -2.04 0.16
CA THR A 80 -15.31 -1.92 -1.01
C THR A 80 -14.51 -2.02 -2.30
N ASN A 81 -15.19 -2.25 -3.42
CA ASN A 81 -14.54 -2.22 -4.74
C ASN A 81 -13.93 -0.85 -5.06
N ASP A 82 -14.50 0.24 -4.54
CA ASP A 82 -13.97 1.59 -4.78
C ASP A 82 -12.71 1.86 -3.95
N ASP A 83 -12.62 1.32 -2.73
CA ASP A 83 -11.38 1.33 -1.94
C ASP A 83 -10.25 0.62 -2.68
N ILE A 84 -10.56 -0.53 -3.29
CA ILE A 84 -9.60 -1.32 -4.05
C ILE A 84 -9.14 -0.55 -5.29
N LYS A 85 -10.08 0.06 -6.03
CA LYS A 85 -9.73 0.93 -7.17
C LYS A 85 -8.86 2.11 -6.74
N PHE A 86 -9.19 2.76 -5.63
CA PHE A 86 -8.38 3.84 -5.07
C PHE A 86 -6.97 3.35 -4.74
N LEU A 87 -6.83 2.19 -4.08
CA LEU A 87 -5.54 1.61 -3.74
C LEU A 87 -4.65 1.40 -4.98
N TYR A 88 -5.19 0.80 -6.05
CA TYR A 88 -4.46 0.64 -7.32
C TYR A 88 -4.16 1.98 -8.00
N ALA A 89 -5.16 2.86 -8.09
CA ALA A 89 -5.03 4.14 -8.78
C ALA A 89 -3.99 5.02 -8.10
N PHE A 90 -4.02 5.13 -6.76
CA PHE A 90 -3.07 5.93 -6.00
C PHE A 90 -1.65 5.37 -6.09
N PHE A 91 -1.50 4.04 -6.01
CA PHE A 91 -0.19 3.42 -6.18
C PHE A 91 0.42 3.72 -7.56
N HIS A 92 -0.30 3.42 -8.64
CA HIS A 92 0.26 3.56 -9.99
C HIS A 92 0.32 5.01 -10.50
N ASN A 93 -0.65 5.85 -10.14
CA ASN A 93 -0.73 7.21 -10.67
C ASN A 93 -0.05 8.26 -9.79
N THR A 94 0.26 7.95 -8.54
CA THR A 94 0.87 8.87 -7.59
C THR A 94 2.16 8.29 -7.03
N ILE A 95 2.10 7.21 -6.24
CA ILE A 95 3.30 6.68 -5.55
C ILE A 95 4.40 6.31 -6.54
N LEU A 96 4.10 5.45 -7.52
CA LEU A 96 5.10 5.00 -8.50
C LEU A 96 5.67 6.15 -9.33
N LYS A 97 4.86 7.17 -9.66
CA LYS A 97 5.36 8.33 -10.41
C LYS A 97 6.33 9.19 -9.62
N GLU A 98 6.16 9.28 -8.31
CA GLU A 98 7.03 10.09 -7.45
C GLU A 98 8.33 9.36 -7.07
N ILE A 99 8.33 8.02 -7.02
CA ILE A 99 9.51 7.25 -6.59
C ILE A 99 10.38 6.71 -7.75
N GLN A 100 9.86 6.64 -8.98
CA GLN A 100 10.60 6.18 -10.17
C GLN A 100 11.48 7.29 -10.78
#